data_AF-A0A2D5R426-F1
#
_entry.id   AF-A0A2D5R426-F1
#
_cell.length_a   1.000
_cell.length_b   1.000
_cell.length_c   1.000
_cell.angle_alpha   90.00
_cell.angle_beta   90.00
_cell.angle_gamma   90.00
#
_symmetry.space_group_name_H-M   'P 1'
#
loop_
_entity.id
_entity.type
_entity.pdbx_description
1 polymer ?
#
loop_
_entity_poly.entity_id
_entity_poly.type
_entity_poly.pdbx_seq_one_letter_code
_entity_poly.pdbx_strand_id
1 'polypeptide(L)'
;MDNLSNEDVVIDKLEEMMTWNTFARSLVNQHLAKGRLSPNQWAAAERMIAKMAANKVARDAKSVDVNVGKINDLLVHAKVKRPVFRAEGLKFSLAPITLKNGQPAANAGAVYVKAGDEYQGKISGGKFHAGRDCLDDTPQAVVRAAQDPRGVAVQYGRDTGICACCGRTLTDPVSIEMGIGPICAEKWGL
;
A
#
# COMPACT_ATOMS: atom_id res chain seq x y z
N MET A 1 -9.15 35.68 18.13
CA MET A 1 -8.66 34.38 17.65
C MET A 1 -7.52 34.03 18.57
N ASP A 2 -7.80 33.21 19.59
CA ASP A 2 -6.79 32.87 20.60
C ASP A 2 -5.66 32.09 19.93
N ASN A 3 -4.44 32.58 20.11
CA ASN A 3 -3.24 31.91 19.64
C ASN A 3 -3.03 30.70 20.56
N LEU A 4 -3.35 29.50 20.09
CA LEU A 4 -3.10 28.25 20.81
C LEU A 4 -1.62 28.20 21.21
N SER A 5 -1.33 27.79 22.45
CA SER A 5 0.05 27.57 22.85
C SER A 5 0.63 26.38 22.09
N ASN A 6 1.97 26.31 21.97
CA ASN A 6 2.61 25.15 21.35
C ASN A 6 2.27 23.84 22.07
N GLU A 7 2.02 23.89 23.39
CA GLU A 7 1.58 22.73 24.17
C GLU A 7 0.18 22.28 23.75
N ASP A 8 -0.76 23.20 23.54
CA ASP A 8 -2.12 22.88 23.08
C ASP A 8 -2.08 22.19 21.71
N VAL A 9 -1.28 22.72 20.78
CA VAL A 9 -1.11 22.13 19.44
C VAL A 9 -0.52 20.71 19.50
N VAL A 10 0.38 20.45 20.45
CA VAL A 10 0.95 19.12 20.65
C VAL A 10 -0.11 18.17 21.22
N ILE A 11 -0.90 18.61 22.21
CA ILE A 11 -1.96 17.79 22.80
C ILE A 11 -3.02 17.44 21.76
N ASP A 12 -3.53 18.41 20.99
CA ASP A 12 -4.51 18.17 19.93
C ASP A 12 -4.05 17.06 18.98
N LYS A 13 -2.80 17.13 18.52
CA LYS A 13 -2.20 16.09 17.67
C LYS A 13 -2.10 14.75 18.37
N LEU A 14 -1.74 14.71 19.65
CA LEU A 14 -1.66 13.47 20.42
C LEU A 14 -3.05 12.84 20.61
N GLU A 15 -4.09 13.66 20.80
CA GLU A 15 -5.49 13.21 20.89
C GLU A 15 -5.98 12.60 19.58
N GLU A 16 -5.71 13.23 18.44
CA GLU A 16 -6.04 12.68 17.11
C GLU A 16 -5.48 11.27 16.90
N MET A 17 -4.31 10.98 17.46
CA MET A 17 -3.62 9.70 17.30
C MET A 17 -3.80 8.71 18.44
N MET A 18 -4.43 9.10 19.55
CA MET A 18 -4.49 8.27 20.76
C MET A 18 -5.24 6.95 20.56
N THR A 19 -6.09 6.85 19.52
CA THR A 19 -6.83 5.62 19.21
C THR A 19 -5.90 4.53 18.65
N TRP A 20 -4.88 4.89 17.88
CA TRP A 20 -3.99 3.96 17.18
C TRP A 20 -2.51 4.03 17.61
N ASN A 21 -2.12 5.02 18.42
CA ASN A 21 -0.77 5.16 18.98
C ASN A 21 -0.79 5.04 20.51
N THR A 22 -0.23 3.96 21.04
CA THR A 22 -0.17 3.66 22.49
C THR A 22 0.64 4.68 23.27
N PHE A 23 1.73 5.21 22.69
CA PHE A 23 2.55 6.23 23.33
C PHE A 23 1.80 7.56 23.45
N ALA A 24 1.16 8.00 22.37
CA ALA A 24 0.34 9.20 22.40
C ALA A 24 -0.81 9.10 23.39
N ARG A 25 -1.51 7.95 23.41
CA ARG A 25 -2.55 7.67 24.41
C ARG A 25 -2.02 7.75 25.85
N SER A 26 -0.82 7.24 26.11
CA SER A 26 -0.21 7.35 27.43
C SER A 26 0.04 8.80 27.83
N LEU A 27 0.48 9.65 26.89
CA LEU A 27 0.73 11.07 27.16
C LEU A 27 -0.57 11.84 27.38
N VAL A 28 -1.58 11.65 26.52
CA VAL A 28 -2.91 12.27 26.67
C VAL A 28 -3.52 11.89 28.03
N ASN A 29 -3.55 10.59 28.36
CA ASN A 29 -4.11 10.14 29.64
C ASN A 29 -3.37 10.74 30.84
N GLN A 30 -2.04 10.87 30.77
CA GLN A 30 -1.27 11.51 31.84
C GLN A 30 -1.58 13.00 31.93
N HIS A 31 -1.68 13.70 30.80
CA HIS A 31 -2.01 15.11 30.75
C HIS A 31 -3.39 15.37 31.34
N LEU A 32 -4.41 14.58 30.96
CA LEU A 32 -5.76 14.66 31.52
C LEU A 32 -5.78 14.38 33.04
N ALA A 33 -4.99 13.41 33.52
CA ALA A 33 -4.98 13.03 34.94
C ALA A 33 -4.19 14.00 35.83
N LYS A 34 -3.13 14.62 35.32
CA LYS A 34 -2.18 15.42 36.13
C LYS A 34 -2.13 16.90 35.75
N GLY A 35 -2.79 17.30 34.66
CA GLY A 35 -2.70 18.62 34.05
C GLY A 35 -1.33 18.98 33.48
N ARG A 36 -0.37 18.02 33.43
CA ARG A 36 1.01 18.30 33.01
C ARG A 36 1.75 17.09 32.47
N LEU A 37 2.69 17.36 31.58
CA LEU A 37 3.75 16.45 31.15
C LEU A 37 5.10 16.95 31.67
N SER A 38 6.09 16.07 31.79
CA SER A 38 7.46 16.50 32.09
C SER A 38 8.12 17.10 30.84
N PRO A 39 9.19 17.93 30.99
CA PRO A 39 9.91 18.50 29.84
C PRO A 39 10.39 17.44 28.84
N ASN A 40 10.82 16.28 29.33
CA ASN A 40 11.26 15.17 28.47
C ASN A 40 10.10 14.51 27.71
N GLN A 41 8.90 14.48 28.29
CA GLN A 41 7.70 13.95 27.63
C GLN A 41 7.22 14.88 26.51
N TRP A 42 7.23 16.20 26.74
CA TRP A 42 6.98 17.19 25.70
C TRP A 42 7.95 17.05 24.55
N ALA A 43 9.25 17.05 24.84
CA ALA A 43 10.28 16.91 23.81
C ALA A 43 10.18 15.58 23.03
N ALA A 44 9.76 14.49 23.68
CA ALA A 44 9.52 13.22 23.01
C ALA A 44 8.30 13.26 22.08
N ALA A 45 7.20 13.89 22.51
CA ALA A 45 6.00 14.08 21.70
C ALA A 45 6.29 14.92 20.45
N GLU A 46 6.98 16.04 20.62
CA GLU A 46 7.37 16.93 19.53
C GLU A 46 8.24 16.22 18.48
N ARG A 47 9.28 15.49 18.92
CA ARG A 47 10.13 14.70 18.02
C ARG A 47 9.34 13.64 17.26
N MET A 48 8.40 12.96 17.92
CA MET A 48 7.54 11.97 17.27
C MET A 48 6.67 12.64 16.20
N ILE A 49 5.97 13.72 16.53
CA ILE A 49 5.10 14.46 15.61
C ILE A 49 5.90 14.97 14.41
N ALA A 50 7.05 15.59 14.65
CA ALA A 50 7.93 16.10 13.60
C ALA A 50 8.41 14.97 12.67
N LYS A 51 8.86 13.84 13.23
CA LYS A 51 9.26 12.66 12.44
C LYS A 51 8.11 12.10 11.62
N MET A 52 6.90 12.05 12.18
CA MET A 52 5.72 11.59 11.46
C MET A 52 5.34 12.52 10.30
N ALA A 53 5.42 13.83 10.51
CA ALA A 53 5.19 14.82 9.46
C ALA A 53 6.23 14.69 8.33
N ALA A 54 7.52 14.60 8.66
CA ALA A 54 8.58 14.39 7.68
C ALA A 54 8.38 13.10 6.87
N ASN A 55 8.04 11.99 7.54
CA ASN A 55 7.75 10.71 6.87
C ASN A 55 6.50 10.77 5.99
N LYS A 56 5.50 11.61 6.34
CA LYS A 56 4.33 11.82 5.49
C LYS A 56 4.73 12.56 4.22
N VAL A 57 5.49 13.65 4.32
CA VAL A 57 5.97 14.40 3.15
C VAL A 57 6.79 13.51 2.22
N ALA A 58 7.71 12.70 2.76
CA ALA A 58 8.53 11.79 1.96
C ALA A 58 7.69 10.74 1.19
N ARG A 59 6.63 10.19 1.81
CA ARG A 59 5.72 9.24 1.15
C ARG A 59 4.82 9.91 0.13
N ASP A 60 4.30 11.10 0.45
CA ASP A 60 3.45 11.85 -0.46
C ASP A 60 4.23 12.24 -1.72
N ALA A 61 5.53 12.56 -1.61
CA ALA A 61 6.41 12.82 -2.75
C ALA A 61 6.60 11.62 -3.69
N LYS A 62 6.46 10.38 -3.18
CA LYS A 62 6.48 9.15 -3.98
C LYS A 62 5.10 8.71 -4.48
N SER A 63 4.05 9.39 -4.04
CA SER A 63 2.68 9.01 -4.38
C SER A 63 2.28 9.66 -5.72
N VAL A 64 1.79 8.85 -6.65
CA VAL A 64 1.55 9.27 -8.04
C VAL A 64 0.13 8.94 -8.48
N ASP A 65 -0.44 9.80 -9.33
CA ASP A 65 -1.75 9.54 -9.93
C ASP A 65 -1.63 8.43 -10.99
N VAL A 66 -2.60 7.51 -11.00
CA VAL A 66 -2.57 6.31 -11.83
C VAL A 66 -3.97 5.98 -12.35
N ASN A 67 -4.07 5.47 -13.58
CA ASN A 67 -5.34 4.97 -14.09
C ASN A 67 -5.65 3.60 -13.48
N VAL A 68 -6.50 3.59 -12.46
CA VAL A 68 -6.78 2.40 -11.65
C VAL A 68 -7.74 1.41 -12.31
N GLY A 69 -8.55 1.86 -13.28
CA GLY A 69 -9.66 1.08 -13.83
C GLY A 69 -9.18 -0.26 -14.37
N LYS A 70 -8.19 -0.24 -15.26
CA LYS A 70 -7.68 -1.45 -15.92
C LYS A 70 -7.09 -2.47 -14.95
N ILE A 71 -6.36 -2.01 -13.92
CA ILE A 71 -5.77 -2.89 -12.89
C ILE A 71 -6.88 -3.55 -12.06
N ASN A 72 -7.87 -2.75 -11.65
CA ASN A 72 -8.97 -3.25 -10.84
C ASN A 72 -9.83 -4.25 -11.63
N ASP A 73 -10.16 -3.92 -12.88
CA ASP A 73 -10.93 -4.78 -13.78
C ASP A 73 -10.22 -6.12 -13.98
N LEU A 74 -8.91 -6.11 -14.21
CA LEU A 74 -8.12 -7.34 -14.38
C LEU A 74 -8.20 -8.23 -13.13
N LEU A 75 -8.10 -7.66 -11.93
CA LEU A 75 -8.15 -8.40 -10.68
C LEU A 75 -9.55 -8.90 -10.32
N VAL A 76 -10.58 -8.07 -10.53
CA VAL A 76 -11.98 -8.39 -10.19
C VAL A 76 -12.56 -9.45 -11.12
N HIS A 77 -12.21 -9.43 -12.41
CA HIS A 77 -12.73 -10.40 -13.38
C HIS A 77 -11.95 -11.73 -13.41
N ALA A 78 -10.82 -11.82 -12.72
CA ALA A 78 -10.05 -13.05 -12.65
C ALA A 78 -10.80 -14.14 -11.88
N LYS A 79 -10.99 -15.30 -12.51
CA LYS A 79 -11.70 -16.47 -11.96
C LYS A 79 -10.81 -17.32 -11.05
N VAL A 80 -10.14 -16.68 -10.08
CA VAL A 80 -9.27 -17.32 -9.08
C VAL A 80 -9.60 -16.83 -7.68
N LYS A 81 -9.39 -17.69 -6.66
CA LYS A 81 -9.74 -17.38 -5.26
C LYS A 81 -9.01 -16.16 -4.69
N ARG A 82 -7.76 -15.93 -5.12
CA ARG A 82 -6.90 -14.83 -4.65
C ARG A 82 -6.15 -14.26 -5.87
N PRO A 83 -6.77 -13.36 -6.62
CA PRO A 83 -6.16 -12.79 -7.81
C PRO A 83 -4.93 -11.98 -7.44
N VAL A 84 -3.81 -12.35 -8.05
CA VAL A 84 -2.55 -11.62 -8.01
C VAL A 84 -2.03 -11.57 -9.44
N PHE A 85 -1.63 -10.40 -9.93
CA PHE A 85 -0.82 -10.34 -11.15
C PHE A 85 0.54 -9.72 -10.85
N ARG A 86 1.53 -10.06 -11.68
CA ARG A 86 2.92 -9.66 -11.54
C ARG A 86 3.35 -8.89 -12.77
N ALA A 87 4.00 -7.76 -12.55
CA ALA A 87 4.57 -6.93 -13.59
C ALA A 87 5.65 -6.06 -12.97
N GLU A 88 6.72 -5.75 -13.71
CA GLU A 88 7.72 -4.77 -13.27
C GLU A 88 8.35 -5.12 -11.90
N GLY A 89 8.51 -6.42 -11.57
CA GLY A 89 8.99 -6.88 -10.26
C GLY A 89 7.99 -6.73 -9.11
N LEU A 90 6.78 -6.23 -9.38
CA LEU A 90 5.72 -5.99 -8.41
C LEU A 90 4.65 -7.09 -8.41
N LYS A 91 3.96 -7.24 -7.28
CA LYS A 91 2.74 -8.03 -7.10
C LYS A 91 1.57 -7.09 -6.83
N PHE A 92 0.50 -7.23 -7.58
CA PHE A 92 -0.74 -6.47 -7.43
C PHE A 92 -1.86 -7.40 -6.97
N SER A 93 -2.56 -7.05 -5.91
CA SER A 93 -3.64 -7.89 -5.35
C SER A 93 -4.73 -7.03 -4.71
N LEU A 94 -5.98 -7.49 -4.74
CA LEU A 94 -7.06 -6.81 -4.02
C LEU A 94 -6.76 -6.80 -2.51
N ALA A 95 -6.98 -5.64 -1.89
CA ALA A 95 -6.99 -5.54 -0.44
C ALA A 95 -8.11 -6.42 0.12
N PRO A 96 -7.90 -7.04 1.29
CA PRO A 96 -8.95 -7.83 1.94
C PRO A 96 -10.16 -6.94 2.23
N ILE A 97 -11.36 -7.52 2.12
CA ILE A 97 -12.62 -6.85 2.50
C ILE A 97 -12.85 -6.90 4.02
N THR A 98 -12.33 -7.94 4.67
CA THR A 98 -12.43 -8.18 6.11
C THR A 98 -11.07 -8.55 6.69
N LEU A 99 -10.84 -8.17 7.94
CA LEU A 99 -9.71 -8.57 8.75
C LEU A 99 -9.87 -10.02 9.22
N LYS A 100 -8.79 -10.62 9.73
CA LYS A 100 -8.82 -12.01 10.25
C LYS A 100 -9.82 -12.21 11.40
N ASN A 101 -10.13 -11.14 12.15
CA ASN A 101 -11.11 -11.14 13.24
C ASN A 101 -12.56 -10.85 12.76
N GLY A 102 -12.81 -10.84 11.44
CA GLY A 102 -14.14 -10.63 10.86
C GLY A 102 -14.56 -9.16 10.74
N GLN A 103 -13.79 -8.21 11.27
CA GLN A 103 -14.11 -6.79 11.16
C GLN A 103 -13.85 -6.27 9.73
N PRO A 104 -14.53 -5.19 9.29
CA PRO A 104 -14.25 -4.56 8.01
C PRO A 104 -12.79 -4.12 7.90
N ALA A 105 -12.16 -4.38 6.75
CA ALA A 105 -10.80 -3.91 6.51
C ALA A 105 -10.81 -2.44 6.07
N ALA A 106 -9.98 -1.60 6.71
CA ALA A 106 -9.87 -0.17 6.43
C ALA A 106 -9.49 0.18 4.98
N ASN A 107 -8.94 -0.79 4.23
CA ASN A 107 -8.50 -0.61 2.85
C ASN A 107 -9.36 -1.39 1.84
N ALA A 108 -10.56 -1.84 2.22
CA ALA A 108 -11.43 -2.57 1.30
C ALA A 108 -11.62 -1.79 -0.02
N GLY A 109 -11.48 -2.48 -1.16
CA GLY A 109 -11.55 -1.87 -2.49
C GLY A 109 -10.24 -1.26 -3.01
N ALA A 110 -9.17 -1.21 -2.21
CA ALA A 110 -7.84 -0.83 -2.71
C ALA A 110 -7.13 -2.01 -3.40
N VAL A 111 -6.10 -1.70 -4.19
CA VAL A 111 -5.15 -2.70 -4.72
C VAL A 111 -3.83 -2.52 -3.98
N TYR A 112 -3.37 -3.57 -3.31
CA TYR A 112 -2.05 -3.61 -2.68
C TYR A 112 -0.96 -3.87 -3.70
N VAL A 113 0.16 -3.17 -3.52
CA VAL A 113 1.37 -3.27 -4.33
C VAL A 113 2.51 -3.78 -3.45
N LYS A 114 3.20 -4.84 -3.88
CA LYS A 114 4.34 -5.41 -3.17
C LYS A 114 5.53 -5.65 -4.09
N ALA A 115 6.74 -5.44 -3.60
CA ALA A 115 7.98 -5.88 -4.23
C ALA A 115 8.49 -7.08 -3.44
N GLY A 116 8.50 -8.27 -4.05
CA GLY A 116 8.63 -9.51 -3.28
C GLY A 116 7.51 -9.61 -2.23
N ASP A 117 7.86 -9.66 -0.94
CA ASP A 117 6.88 -9.68 0.15
C ASP A 117 6.73 -8.31 0.85
N GLU A 118 7.57 -7.35 0.50
CA GLU A 118 7.60 -6.01 1.09
C GLU A 118 6.44 -5.15 0.57
N TYR A 119 5.80 -4.42 1.48
CA TYR A 119 4.62 -3.61 1.15
C TYR A 119 5.03 -2.24 0.64
N GLN A 120 4.81 -2.02 -0.65
CA GLN A 120 5.22 -0.80 -1.31
C GLN A 120 4.16 0.29 -1.26
N GLY A 121 2.90 -0.06 -1.03
CA GLY A 121 1.80 0.91 -0.98
C GLY A 121 0.48 0.33 -1.47
N LYS A 122 -0.47 1.22 -1.71
CA LYS A 122 -1.79 0.86 -2.24
C LYS A 122 -2.23 1.82 -3.32
N ILE A 123 -3.04 1.30 -4.23
CA ILE A 123 -3.75 2.07 -5.22
C ILE A 123 -5.20 2.22 -4.75
N SER A 124 -5.67 3.45 -4.63
CA SER A 124 -7.06 3.76 -4.27
C SER A 124 -7.42 5.16 -4.71
N GLY A 125 -8.63 5.34 -5.26
CA GLY A 125 -9.14 6.65 -5.67
C GLY A 125 -8.30 7.31 -6.77
N GLY A 126 -7.86 6.55 -7.77
CA GLY A 126 -7.08 7.12 -8.88
C GLY A 126 -5.60 7.37 -8.55
N LYS A 127 -5.13 6.99 -7.36
CA LYS A 127 -3.79 7.33 -6.88
C LYS A 127 -3.08 6.15 -6.24
N PHE A 128 -1.79 6.03 -6.52
CA PHE A 128 -0.87 5.20 -5.76
C PHE A 128 -0.38 5.98 -4.55
N HIS A 129 -0.64 5.43 -3.36
CA HIS A 129 -0.22 5.94 -2.07
C HIS A 129 0.96 5.11 -1.58
N ALA A 130 2.14 5.73 -1.53
CA ALA A 130 3.37 5.05 -1.15
C ALA A 130 3.33 4.56 0.31
N GLY A 131 3.81 3.34 0.51
CA GLY A 131 4.05 2.72 1.80
C GLY A 131 5.27 3.32 2.50
N ARG A 132 5.51 2.88 3.73
CA ARG A 132 6.69 3.29 4.50
C ARG A 132 7.98 2.89 3.80
N ASP A 133 8.02 1.66 3.31
CA ASP A 133 9.20 1.01 2.75
C ASP A 133 9.14 0.97 1.21
N CYS A 134 8.52 2.01 0.64
CA CYS A 134 8.37 2.16 -0.81
C CYS A 134 9.72 2.49 -1.45
N LEU A 135 10.15 1.62 -2.38
CA LEU A 135 11.32 1.81 -3.23
C LEU A 135 11.11 2.99 -4.18
N ASP A 136 12.21 3.63 -4.57
CA ASP A 136 12.18 4.85 -5.39
C ASP A 136 11.65 4.62 -6.81
N ASP A 137 11.83 3.41 -7.35
CA ASP A 137 11.40 3.02 -8.69
C ASP A 137 9.93 2.54 -8.77
N THR A 138 9.36 2.16 -7.62
CA THR A 138 8.00 1.61 -7.56
C THR A 138 6.94 2.53 -8.17
N PRO A 139 6.90 3.85 -7.91
CA PRO A 139 5.88 4.72 -8.47
C PRO A 139 5.83 4.65 -10.00
N GLN A 140 7.01 4.64 -10.66
CA GLN A 140 7.09 4.56 -12.12
C GLN A 140 6.68 3.18 -12.64
N ALA A 141 7.06 2.11 -11.94
CA ALA A 141 6.63 0.74 -12.25
C ALA A 141 5.09 0.58 -12.14
N VAL A 142 4.48 1.20 -11.12
CA VAL A 142 3.01 1.20 -10.96
C VAL A 142 2.34 1.96 -12.12
N VAL A 143 2.88 3.10 -12.54
CA VAL A 143 2.35 3.86 -13.69
C VAL A 143 2.40 3.03 -14.97
N ARG A 144 3.52 2.36 -15.27
CA ARG A 144 3.64 1.48 -16.45
C ARG A 144 2.65 0.33 -16.38
N ALA A 145 2.57 -0.34 -15.24
CA ALA A 145 1.61 -1.42 -15.04
C ALA A 145 0.16 -0.97 -15.18
N ALA A 146 -0.18 0.26 -14.78
CA ALA A 146 -1.53 0.82 -14.90
C ALA A 146 -1.95 1.14 -16.35
N GLN A 147 -0.99 1.45 -17.23
CA GLN A 147 -1.27 1.79 -18.63
C GLN A 147 -1.75 0.58 -19.43
N ASP A 148 -1.09 -0.56 -19.29
CA ASP A 148 -1.45 -1.83 -19.91
C ASP A 148 -1.17 -3.04 -19.00
N PRO A 149 -2.04 -3.29 -17.99
CA PRO A 149 -1.82 -4.37 -17.02
C PRO A 149 -1.72 -5.76 -17.65
N ARG A 150 -2.43 -5.98 -18.76
CA ARG A 150 -2.46 -7.26 -19.47
C ARG A 150 -1.13 -7.48 -20.19
N GLY A 151 -0.70 -6.50 -21.00
CA GLY A 151 0.54 -6.59 -21.75
C GLY A 151 1.76 -6.73 -20.85
N VAL A 152 1.86 -5.93 -19.77
CA VAL A 152 3.01 -6.03 -18.85
C VAL A 152 3.05 -7.34 -18.06
N ALA A 153 1.90 -7.97 -17.81
CA ALA A 153 1.85 -9.28 -17.16
C ALA A 153 2.36 -10.38 -18.10
N VAL A 154 1.91 -10.39 -19.35
CA VAL A 154 2.42 -11.31 -20.39
C VAL A 154 3.93 -11.11 -20.57
N GLN A 155 4.38 -9.86 -20.68
CA GLN A 155 5.79 -9.54 -20.84
C GLN A 155 6.63 -10.01 -19.64
N TYR A 156 6.15 -9.80 -18.41
CA TYR A 156 6.81 -10.31 -17.21
C TYR A 156 7.07 -11.81 -17.29
N GLY A 157 6.08 -12.59 -17.75
CA GLY A 157 6.25 -14.03 -17.85
C GLY A 157 7.22 -14.46 -18.93
N ARG A 158 7.27 -13.75 -20.06
CA ARG A 158 8.27 -13.96 -21.12
C ARG A 158 9.68 -13.66 -20.63
N ASP A 159 9.86 -12.55 -19.93
CA ASP A 159 11.18 -12.09 -19.48
C ASP A 159 11.75 -12.95 -18.35
N THR A 160 10.87 -13.47 -17.48
CA THR A 160 11.29 -14.18 -16.26
C THR A 160 11.13 -15.70 -16.33
N GLY A 161 10.37 -16.21 -17.30
CA GLY A 161 9.92 -17.60 -17.31
C GLY A 161 8.98 -17.94 -16.14
N ILE A 162 8.39 -16.95 -15.47
CA ILE A 162 7.46 -17.14 -14.34
C ILE A 162 6.09 -16.59 -14.72
N CYS A 163 5.05 -17.43 -14.66
CA CYS A 163 3.68 -17.02 -14.95
C CYS A 163 3.27 -15.82 -14.10
N ALA A 164 2.88 -14.73 -14.74
CA ALA A 164 2.53 -13.49 -14.05
C ALA A 164 1.32 -13.61 -13.12
N CYS A 165 0.42 -14.55 -13.37
CA CYS A 165 -0.79 -14.73 -12.57
C CYS A 165 -0.58 -15.64 -11.35
N CYS A 166 0.02 -16.83 -11.54
CA CYS A 166 0.16 -17.81 -10.46
C CYS A 166 1.56 -17.84 -9.83
N GLY A 167 2.56 -17.24 -10.46
CA GLY A 167 3.95 -17.22 -9.98
C GLY A 167 4.70 -18.54 -10.11
N ARG A 168 4.17 -19.52 -10.86
CA ARG A 168 4.89 -20.78 -11.15
C ARG A 168 5.82 -20.60 -12.35
N THR A 169 6.94 -21.31 -12.35
CA THR A 169 7.82 -21.43 -13.51
C THR A 169 7.06 -22.01 -14.70
N LEU A 170 7.23 -21.37 -15.85
CA LEU A 170 6.73 -21.82 -17.15
C LEU A 170 7.72 -22.86 -17.69
N THR A 171 7.27 -24.09 -17.87
CA THR A 171 8.12 -25.21 -18.33
C THR A 171 7.73 -25.73 -19.71
N ASP A 172 6.52 -25.43 -20.15
CA ASP A 172 6.01 -25.77 -21.46
C ASP A 172 6.41 -24.68 -22.48
N PRO A 173 6.96 -25.03 -23.66
CA PRO A 173 7.44 -24.06 -24.64
C PRO A 173 6.41 -23.02 -25.06
N VAL A 174 5.15 -23.43 -25.29
CA VAL A 174 4.06 -22.50 -25.66
C VAL A 174 3.77 -21.53 -24.52
N SER A 175 3.74 -22.03 -23.29
CA SER A 175 3.53 -21.20 -22.10
C SER A 175 4.66 -20.19 -21.88
N ILE A 176 5.91 -20.56 -22.19
CA ILE A 176 7.07 -19.65 -22.15
C ILE A 176 6.92 -18.56 -23.21
N GLU A 177 6.62 -18.94 -24.46
CA GLU A 177 6.40 -18.00 -25.55
C GLU A 177 5.23 -17.05 -25.27
N MET A 178 4.17 -17.54 -24.62
CA MET A 178 3.03 -16.73 -24.20
C MET A 178 3.28 -15.95 -22.91
N GLY A 179 4.32 -16.25 -22.11
CA GLY A 179 4.52 -15.67 -20.77
C GLY A 179 3.41 -16.03 -19.76
N ILE A 180 2.54 -16.98 -20.07
CA ILE A 180 1.42 -17.37 -19.22
C ILE A 180 1.04 -18.82 -19.47
N GLY A 181 0.74 -19.56 -18.40
CA GLY A 181 0.25 -20.92 -18.53
C GLY A 181 -1.22 -20.96 -18.98
N PRO A 182 -1.67 -22.01 -19.70
CA PRO A 182 -2.99 -22.06 -20.34
C PRO A 182 -4.15 -21.91 -19.35
N ILE A 183 -4.04 -22.52 -18.17
CA ILE A 183 -5.06 -22.40 -17.11
C ILE A 183 -5.17 -20.96 -16.60
N CYS A 184 -4.06 -20.23 -16.54
CA CYS A 184 -4.07 -18.83 -16.11
C CYS A 184 -4.64 -17.93 -17.21
N ALA A 185 -4.27 -18.15 -18.47
CA ALA A 185 -4.84 -17.44 -19.62
C ALA A 185 -6.37 -17.55 -19.62
N GLU A 186 -6.90 -18.76 -19.49
CA GLU A 186 -8.36 -19.00 -19.42
C GLU A 186 -9.01 -18.29 -18.22
N LYS A 187 -8.43 -18.42 -17.02
CA LYS A 187 -9.02 -17.86 -15.79
C LYS A 187 -8.95 -16.33 -15.72
N TRP A 188 -7.99 -15.72 -16.41
CA TRP A 188 -7.77 -14.28 -16.41
C TRP A 188 -8.32 -13.60 -17.68
N GLY A 189 -8.74 -14.37 -18.69
CA GLY A 189 -9.18 -13.84 -19.97
C GLY A 189 -8.06 -13.07 -20.68
N LEU A 190 -6.86 -13.67 -20.68
CA LEU A 190 -5.63 -13.15 -21.31
C LEU A 190 -5.25 -13.99 -22.52
#